data_AF-A0A482DCP2-F1
#
_entry.id   AF-A0A482DCP2-F1
#
_cell.length_a   1.000
_cell.length_b   1.000
_cell.length_c   1.000
_cell.angle_alpha   90.00
_cell.angle_beta   90.00
_cell.angle_gamma   90.00
#
_symmetry.space_group_name_H-M   'P 1'
#
loop_
_entity.id
_entity.type
_entity.pdbx_description
1 polymer ?
#
loop_
_entity_poly.entity_id
_entity_poly.type
_entity_poly.pdbx_seq_one_letter_code
_entity_poly.pdbx_strand_id
1 'polypeptide(L)'
;MRKVAATFDFENSLWRAGYDFIVGIDEVGRGAWAGPLVAAAVIFPKDYKTKVDFFDSKLLTDSKRKQLAKIIKKEAVCFGLGIAGVEEIVRLGLGKATQLAYRRALKGLNCQPDHYLIDAFYIKSLAKKNQTPIIHGDSLCASIAAASIVAKVYRDRLLGALGRLLPSYGLSKNKGYGTAFHKKAIRQFGLSGLHRTNYHLKFLYE
;
A
#
# COMPACT_ATOMS: atom_id res chain seq x y z
N MET A 1 -11.76 -8.10 -17.27
CA MET A 1 -11.82 -6.62 -17.18
C MET A 1 -10.69 -6.04 -18.01
N ARG A 2 -10.98 -5.01 -18.81
CA ARG A 2 -9.96 -4.31 -19.60
C ARG A 2 -9.04 -3.57 -18.63
N LYS A 3 -7.73 -3.69 -18.81
CA LYS A 3 -6.74 -3.04 -17.97
C LYS A 3 -6.66 -1.56 -18.36
N VAL A 4 -7.23 -0.69 -17.54
CA VAL A 4 -7.25 0.77 -17.76
C VAL A 4 -6.17 1.41 -16.90
N ALA A 5 -5.40 2.32 -17.49
CA ALA A 5 -4.36 3.06 -16.78
C ALA A 5 -4.98 4.18 -15.93
N ALA A 6 -4.43 4.39 -14.75
CA ALA A 6 -4.75 5.56 -13.94
C ALA A 6 -4.17 6.82 -14.59
N THR A 7 -4.91 7.93 -14.54
CA THR A 7 -4.52 9.20 -15.17
C THR A 7 -4.06 10.21 -14.13
N PHE A 8 -3.41 11.27 -14.60
CA PHE A 8 -3.01 12.42 -13.77
C PHE A 8 -4.13 13.47 -13.65
N ASP A 9 -5.39 13.14 -13.92
CA ASP A 9 -6.46 14.16 -14.00
C ASP A 9 -6.72 14.87 -12.66
N PHE A 10 -6.64 14.12 -11.55
CA PHE A 10 -6.75 14.69 -10.20
C PHE A 10 -5.58 15.62 -9.88
N GLU A 11 -4.36 15.18 -10.17
CA GLU A 11 -3.13 15.93 -9.98
C GLU A 11 -3.13 17.19 -10.82
N ASN A 12 -3.46 17.08 -12.11
CA ASN A 12 -3.56 18.19 -13.05
C ASN A 12 -4.59 19.24 -12.58
N SER A 13 -5.74 18.80 -12.07
CA SER A 13 -6.75 19.74 -11.55
C SER A 13 -6.22 20.52 -10.34
N LEU A 14 -5.48 19.87 -9.46
CA LEU A 14 -4.91 20.49 -8.27
C LEU A 14 -3.71 21.39 -8.61
N TRP A 15 -2.86 20.99 -9.56
CA TRP A 15 -1.77 21.84 -10.06
C TRP A 15 -2.31 23.14 -10.69
N ARG A 16 -3.40 23.06 -11.46
CA ARG A 16 -4.11 24.25 -11.99
C ARG A 16 -4.74 25.11 -10.90
N ALA A 17 -5.12 24.52 -9.78
CA ALA A 17 -5.64 25.23 -8.62
C ALA A 17 -4.54 25.86 -7.74
N GLY A 18 -3.25 25.71 -8.12
CA GLY A 18 -2.12 26.36 -7.46
C GLY A 18 -1.41 25.52 -6.40
N TYR A 19 -1.77 24.25 -6.23
CA TYR A 19 -1.01 23.33 -5.36
C TYR A 19 0.27 22.87 -6.07
N ASP A 20 1.39 22.73 -5.34
CA ASP A 20 2.67 22.34 -5.93
C ASP A 20 3.01 20.87 -5.59
N PHE A 21 2.94 20.51 -4.31
CA PHE A 21 3.27 19.19 -3.80
C PHE A 21 2.01 18.37 -3.51
N ILE A 22 1.59 17.57 -4.50
CA ILE A 22 0.44 16.67 -4.37
C ILE A 22 0.94 15.25 -4.09
N VAL A 23 0.53 14.68 -2.96
CA VAL A 23 0.92 13.32 -2.58
C VAL A 23 -0.19 12.32 -2.84
N GLY A 24 0.13 11.24 -3.53
CA GLY A 24 -0.70 10.03 -3.63
C GLY A 24 -0.35 9.03 -2.53
N ILE A 25 -1.37 8.46 -1.88
CA ILE A 25 -1.22 7.57 -0.73
C ILE A 25 -2.09 6.33 -0.89
N ASP A 26 -1.49 5.17 -0.66
CA ASP A 26 -2.19 3.88 -0.63
C ASP A 26 -1.51 2.90 0.33
N GLU A 27 -2.25 1.88 0.78
CA GLU A 27 -1.78 0.78 1.62
C GLU A 27 -2.02 -0.63 1.06
N VAL A 28 -1.12 -1.53 1.45
CA VAL A 28 -1.15 -2.93 1.03
C VAL A 28 -1.09 -3.84 2.24
N GLY A 29 -1.83 -4.95 2.15
CA GLY A 29 -1.85 -5.98 3.18
C GLY A 29 -2.91 -5.78 4.24
N ARG A 30 -3.88 -4.91 4.00
CA ARG A 30 -4.99 -4.67 4.91
C ARG A 30 -5.74 -5.96 5.22
N GLY A 31 -6.16 -6.73 4.20
CA GLY A 31 -6.84 -8.02 4.34
C GLY A 31 -5.98 -9.27 4.60
N ALA A 32 -4.67 -9.13 4.81
CA ALA A 32 -3.80 -10.29 5.08
C ALA A 32 -3.96 -10.79 6.53
N TRP A 33 -3.84 -12.10 6.74
CA TRP A 33 -3.85 -12.73 8.06
C TRP A 33 -2.47 -12.70 8.73
N ALA A 34 -1.40 -12.62 7.94
CA ALA A 34 -0.04 -12.59 8.43
C ALA A 34 0.79 -11.44 7.83
N GLY A 35 1.78 -11.01 8.60
CA GLY A 35 2.74 -9.96 8.26
C GLY A 35 2.19 -8.53 8.42
N PRO A 36 3.03 -7.52 8.19
CA PRO A 36 2.68 -6.13 8.43
C PRO A 36 1.72 -5.57 7.36
N LEU A 37 1.18 -4.39 7.66
CA LEU A 37 0.54 -3.49 6.72
C LEU A 37 1.58 -2.45 6.28
N VAL A 38 1.63 -2.13 4.99
CA VAL A 38 2.58 -1.17 4.43
C VAL A 38 1.82 -0.12 3.65
N ALA A 39 2.03 1.15 3.97
CA ALA A 39 1.60 2.30 3.18
C ALA A 39 2.79 2.92 2.45
N ALA A 40 2.51 3.55 1.31
CA ALA A 40 3.45 4.41 0.63
C ALA A 40 2.82 5.78 0.36
N ALA A 41 3.68 6.78 0.24
CA ALA A 41 3.34 8.14 -0.17
C ALA A 41 4.26 8.51 -1.32
N VAL A 42 3.72 9.03 -2.43
CA VAL A 42 4.49 9.37 -3.64
C VAL A 42 4.09 10.75 -4.15
N ILE A 43 5.07 11.60 -4.41
CA ILE A 43 4.88 12.92 -5.03
C ILE A 43 5.68 12.99 -6.33
N PHE A 44 5.01 13.34 -7.42
CA PHE A 44 5.66 13.63 -8.70
C PHE A 44 5.95 15.12 -8.87
N PRO A 45 6.87 15.51 -9.77
CA PRO A 45 7.08 16.91 -10.13
C PRO A 45 5.77 17.58 -10.57
N LYS A 46 5.67 18.89 -10.36
CA LYS A 46 4.56 19.67 -10.89
C LYS A 46 4.46 19.50 -12.40
N ASP A 47 3.24 19.38 -12.91
CA ASP A 47 2.92 19.16 -14.33
C ASP A 47 3.61 17.91 -14.93
N TYR A 48 3.95 16.93 -14.09
CA TYR A 48 4.62 15.72 -14.53
C TYR A 48 3.78 14.95 -15.55
N LYS A 49 4.44 14.57 -16.65
CA LYS A 49 3.87 13.75 -17.71
C LYS A 49 4.55 12.40 -17.71
N THR A 50 3.78 11.37 -17.40
CA THR A 50 4.33 10.01 -17.39
C THR A 50 4.68 9.55 -18.79
N LYS A 51 5.81 8.83 -18.90
CA LYS A 51 6.19 8.08 -20.11
C LYS A 51 5.70 6.63 -20.06
N VAL A 52 5.13 6.21 -18.93
CA VAL A 52 4.67 4.85 -18.68
C VAL A 52 3.33 4.83 -17.99
N ASP A 53 2.47 3.89 -18.35
CA ASP A 53 1.17 3.78 -17.70
C ASP A 53 1.29 3.18 -16.29
N PHE A 54 0.61 3.81 -15.34
CA PHE A 54 0.38 3.26 -14.01
C PHE A 54 -0.97 2.54 -13.97
N PHE A 55 -1.02 1.43 -13.25
CA PHE A 55 -2.21 0.57 -13.16
C PHE A 55 -2.36 0.10 -11.71
N ASP A 56 -3.57 -0.36 -11.34
CA ASP A 56 -3.75 -1.11 -10.09
C ASP A 56 -2.67 -2.19 -9.97
N SER A 57 -1.91 -2.11 -8.89
CA SER A 57 -0.78 -3.01 -8.64
C SER A 57 -1.19 -4.49 -8.71
N LYS A 58 -2.45 -4.83 -8.39
CA LYS A 58 -2.99 -6.20 -8.43
C LYS A 58 -3.07 -6.74 -9.87
N LEU A 59 -3.22 -5.87 -10.86
CA LEU A 59 -3.31 -6.23 -12.30
C LEU A 59 -1.93 -6.36 -12.98
N LEU A 60 -0.83 -6.16 -12.23
CA LEU A 60 0.53 -6.23 -12.75
C LEU A 60 1.21 -7.55 -12.39
N THR A 61 2.01 -8.09 -13.31
CA THR A 61 2.96 -9.16 -12.96
C THR A 61 4.02 -8.66 -11.98
N ASP A 62 4.63 -9.56 -11.20
CA ASP A 62 5.68 -9.20 -10.23
C ASP A 62 6.86 -8.46 -10.90
N SER A 63 7.31 -8.96 -12.06
CA SER A 63 8.38 -8.33 -12.85
C SER A 63 8.02 -6.91 -13.28
N LYS A 64 6.84 -6.71 -13.88
CA LYS A 64 6.40 -5.38 -14.35
C LYS A 64 6.23 -4.41 -13.18
N ARG A 65 5.69 -4.88 -12.06
CA ARG A 65 5.51 -4.09 -10.84
C ARG A 65 6.85 -3.62 -10.26
N LYS A 66 7.85 -4.50 -10.22
CA LYS A 66 9.22 -4.16 -9.80
C LYS A 66 9.87 -3.15 -10.74
N GLN A 67 9.68 -3.29 -12.06
CA GLN A 67 10.15 -2.31 -13.04
C GLN A 67 9.51 -0.93 -12.81
N LEU A 68 8.18 -0.88 -12.70
CA LEU A 68 7.46 0.37 -12.46
C LEU A 68 7.85 1.00 -11.11
N ALA A 69 8.00 0.22 -10.04
CA ALA A 69 8.46 0.74 -8.76
C ALA A 69 9.85 1.40 -8.83
N LYS A 70 10.75 0.92 -9.69
CA LYS A 70 12.06 1.56 -9.93
C LYS A 70 11.89 2.89 -10.66
N ILE A 71 11.03 2.92 -11.69
CA ILE A 71 10.74 4.14 -12.47
C ILE A 71 10.09 5.20 -11.57
N ILE A 72 9.03 4.84 -10.85
CA ILE A 72 8.33 5.72 -9.90
C ILE A 72 9.31 6.35 -8.92
N LYS A 73 10.17 5.55 -8.27
CA LYS A 73 11.14 6.07 -7.29
C LYS A 73 12.21 6.97 -7.90
N LYS A 74 12.52 6.79 -9.19
CA LYS A 74 13.48 7.63 -9.92
C LYS A 74 12.86 8.96 -10.32
N GLU A 75 11.58 8.96 -10.68
CA GLU A 75 10.90 10.13 -11.25
C GLU A 75 10.08 10.93 -10.23
N ALA A 76 9.74 10.33 -9.09
CA ALA A 76 9.14 11.03 -7.96
C ALA A 76 10.15 12.04 -7.34
N VAL A 77 9.65 13.22 -6.96
CA VAL A 77 10.42 14.21 -6.20
C VAL A 77 10.76 13.66 -4.82
N CYS A 78 9.79 12.99 -4.21
CA CYS A 78 9.93 12.37 -2.91
C CYS A 78 8.92 11.21 -2.79
N PHE A 79 9.32 10.18 -2.06
CA PHE A 79 8.43 9.11 -1.67
C PHE A 79 8.77 8.65 -0.25
N GLY A 80 7.77 8.14 0.45
CA GLY A 80 7.90 7.65 1.81
C GLY A 80 7.24 6.28 1.98
N LEU A 81 7.71 5.52 2.96
CA LEU A 81 7.16 4.21 3.32
C LEU A 81 6.79 4.20 4.79
N GLY A 82 5.62 3.65 5.09
CA GLY A 82 5.14 3.50 6.45
C GLY A 82 4.71 2.06 6.70
N ILE A 83 5.19 1.48 7.80
CA ILE A 83 4.93 0.08 8.13
C ILE A 83 4.20 0.06 9.46
N ALA A 84 3.12 -0.71 9.57
CA ALA A 84 2.51 -1.10 10.83
C ALA A 84 2.75 -2.59 11.05
N GLY A 85 3.48 -2.93 12.11
CA GLY A 85 3.86 -4.30 12.47
C GLY A 85 2.65 -5.14 12.89
N VAL A 86 2.85 -6.46 12.96
CA VAL A 86 1.80 -7.41 13.40
C VAL A 86 1.33 -7.08 14.80
N GLU A 87 2.25 -6.86 15.74
CA GLU A 87 1.94 -6.49 17.12
C GLU A 87 1.13 -5.18 17.19
N GLU A 88 1.50 -4.18 16.42
CA GLU A 88 0.78 -2.91 16.35
C GLU A 88 -0.63 -3.08 15.79
N ILE A 89 -0.80 -3.93 14.77
CA ILE A 89 -2.11 -4.24 14.20
C ILE A 89 -2.98 -4.99 15.22
N VAL A 90 -2.41 -5.96 15.94
CA VAL A 90 -3.12 -6.71 16.99
C VAL A 90 -3.56 -5.77 18.11
N ARG A 91 -2.66 -4.92 18.61
CA ARG A 91 -2.91 -3.99 19.72
C ARG A 91 -3.86 -2.85 19.35
N LEU A 92 -3.70 -2.23 18.18
CA LEU A 92 -4.43 -1.01 17.81
C LEU A 92 -5.71 -1.30 17.01
N GLY A 93 -5.81 -2.49 16.42
CA GLY A 93 -6.80 -2.79 15.39
C GLY A 93 -6.41 -2.20 14.02
N LEU A 94 -7.02 -2.77 12.97
CA LEU A 94 -6.61 -2.51 11.59
C LEU A 94 -6.73 -1.04 11.17
N GLY A 95 -7.83 -0.37 11.55
CA GLY A 95 -8.05 1.03 11.17
C GLY A 95 -7.01 1.99 11.77
N LYS A 96 -6.70 1.87 13.06
CA LYS A 96 -5.67 2.70 13.71
C LYS A 96 -4.26 2.35 13.21
N ALA A 97 -4.00 1.08 12.91
CA ALA A 97 -2.73 0.65 12.31
C ALA A 97 -2.55 1.19 10.88
N THR A 98 -3.60 1.23 10.05
CA THR A 98 -3.58 1.89 8.74
C THR A 98 -3.22 3.38 8.88
N GLN A 99 -3.88 4.10 9.80
CA GLN A 99 -3.57 5.51 10.08
C GLN A 99 -2.13 5.71 10.58
N LEU A 100 -1.60 4.78 11.37
CA LEU A 100 -0.20 4.79 11.80
C LEU A 100 0.76 4.62 10.61
N ALA A 101 0.46 3.69 9.70
CA ALA A 101 1.25 3.48 8.48
C ALA A 101 1.21 4.73 7.58
N TYR A 102 0.06 5.36 7.35
CA TYR A 102 -0.01 6.60 6.59
C TYR A 102 0.85 7.71 7.20
N ARG A 103 0.75 7.94 8.51
CA ARG A 103 1.58 8.95 9.20
C ARG A 103 3.08 8.65 9.07
N ARG A 104 3.48 7.38 9.12
CA ARG A 104 4.89 6.98 8.92
C ARG A 104 5.35 7.20 7.47
N ALA A 105 4.50 6.88 6.50
CA ALA A 105 4.80 7.13 5.09
C ALA A 105 5.01 8.63 4.84
N LEU A 106 4.13 9.48 5.39
CA LEU A 106 4.27 10.93 5.29
C LEU A 106 5.52 11.48 6.00
N LYS A 107 5.85 10.98 7.20
CA LYS A 107 7.08 11.35 7.90
C LYS A 107 8.36 10.97 7.14
N GLY A 108 8.28 9.97 6.25
CA GLY A 108 9.41 9.56 5.41
C GLY A 108 9.60 10.42 4.17
N LEU A 109 8.75 11.43 3.94
CA LEU A 109 8.91 12.39 2.85
C LEU A 109 9.91 13.48 3.27
N ASN A 110 10.85 13.80 2.39
CA ASN A 110 11.78 14.93 2.57
C ASN A 110 11.23 16.26 2.03
N CYS A 111 9.91 16.32 1.85
CA CYS A 111 9.16 17.41 1.24
C CYS A 111 7.82 17.51 1.98
N GLN A 112 7.24 18.71 2.06
CA GLN A 112 5.94 18.90 2.69
C GLN A 112 4.84 18.89 1.62
N PRO A 113 3.87 17.96 1.68
CA PRO A 113 2.73 17.97 0.76
C PRO A 113 1.77 19.12 1.07
N ASP A 114 1.23 19.74 0.02
CA ASP A 114 0.16 20.74 0.10
C ASP A 114 -1.22 20.08 0.11
N HIS A 115 -1.38 19.02 -0.71
CA HIS A 115 -2.63 18.29 -0.87
C HIS A 115 -2.41 16.77 -0.90
N TYR A 116 -3.36 16.03 -0.35
CA TYR A 116 -3.26 14.58 -0.14
C TYR A 116 -4.36 13.84 -0.91
N LEU A 117 -3.99 13.12 -1.95
CA LEU A 117 -4.84 12.17 -2.67
C LEU A 117 -4.69 10.79 -2.00
N ILE A 118 -5.78 10.23 -1.47
CA ILE A 118 -5.72 9.03 -0.63
C ILE A 118 -6.70 7.97 -1.13
N ASP A 119 -6.30 6.70 -1.18
CA ASP A 119 -7.25 5.63 -1.50
C ASP A 119 -8.29 5.47 -0.38
N ALA A 120 -9.55 5.78 -0.72
CA ALA A 120 -10.78 5.63 0.05
C ALA A 120 -10.93 6.39 1.40
N PHE A 121 -9.89 6.61 2.21
CA PHE A 121 -10.06 7.07 3.60
C PHE A 121 -9.21 8.29 3.99
N TYR A 122 -9.83 9.24 4.71
CA TYR A 122 -9.12 10.37 5.31
C TYR A 122 -8.02 9.93 6.29
N ILE A 123 -6.94 10.71 6.34
CA ILE A 123 -5.93 10.68 7.39
C ILE A 123 -6.38 11.60 8.53
N LYS A 124 -6.73 11.02 9.67
CA LYS A 124 -7.37 11.72 10.80
C LYS A 124 -6.52 12.83 11.42
N SER A 125 -5.20 12.76 11.28
CA SER A 125 -4.27 13.75 11.83
C SER A 125 -4.05 14.97 10.92
N LEU A 126 -4.71 15.03 9.76
CA LEU A 126 -4.56 16.11 8.79
C LEU A 126 -5.89 16.86 8.64
N ALA A 127 -5.80 18.13 8.23
CA ALA A 127 -6.98 18.94 7.95
C ALA A 127 -7.77 18.33 6.77
N LYS A 128 -9.09 18.18 6.91
CA LYS A 128 -9.93 17.58 5.85
C LYS A 128 -9.88 18.36 4.53
N LYS A 129 -9.77 19.69 4.60
CA LYS A 129 -9.74 20.58 3.42
C LYS A 129 -8.55 20.35 2.49
N ASN A 130 -7.45 19.75 2.98
CA ASN A 130 -6.26 19.47 2.18
C ASN A 130 -6.27 18.03 1.62
N GLN A 131 -7.37 17.29 1.77
CA GLN A 131 -7.43 15.87 1.45
C GLN A 131 -8.55 15.58 0.46
N THR A 132 -8.27 14.73 -0.52
CA THR A 132 -9.28 14.14 -1.39
C THR A 132 -9.17 12.62 -1.31
N PRO A 133 -10.02 11.95 -0.52
CA PRO A 133 -10.17 10.51 -0.60
C PRO A 133 -10.85 10.14 -1.92
N ILE A 134 -10.30 9.16 -2.61
CA ILE A 134 -10.80 8.68 -3.90
C ILE A 134 -11.11 7.19 -3.75
N ILE A 135 -12.37 6.81 -3.96
CA ILE A 135 -12.76 5.40 -3.97
C ILE A 135 -12.18 4.76 -5.24
N HIS A 136 -11.46 3.64 -5.09
CA HIS A 136 -10.70 3.02 -6.18
C HIS A 136 -9.61 3.93 -6.74
N GLY A 137 -8.96 4.70 -5.85
CA GLY A 137 -7.92 5.66 -6.24
C GLY A 137 -6.75 5.00 -6.97
N ASP A 138 -6.40 3.76 -6.63
CA ASP A 138 -5.34 2.98 -7.29
C ASP A 138 -5.59 2.71 -8.79
N SER A 139 -6.84 2.83 -9.22
CA SER A 139 -7.29 2.58 -10.59
C SER A 139 -7.59 3.88 -11.35
N LEU A 140 -7.75 5.01 -10.64
CA LEU A 140 -8.21 6.28 -11.20
C LEU A 140 -7.16 7.39 -11.13
N CYS A 141 -6.32 7.39 -10.10
CA CYS A 141 -5.38 8.46 -9.79
C CYS A 141 -3.94 7.95 -9.86
N ALA A 142 -3.12 8.57 -10.70
CA ALA A 142 -1.78 8.10 -11.03
C ALA A 142 -0.83 8.06 -9.81
N SER A 143 -0.87 9.08 -8.95
CA SER A 143 -0.04 9.13 -7.74
C SER A 143 -0.45 8.08 -6.70
N ILE A 144 -1.76 7.81 -6.54
CA ILE A 144 -2.25 6.71 -5.69
C ILE A 144 -1.86 5.36 -6.29
N ALA A 145 -2.02 5.17 -7.61
CA ALA A 145 -1.58 3.96 -8.30
C ALA A 145 -0.07 3.72 -8.11
N ALA A 146 0.74 4.77 -8.20
CA ALA A 146 2.18 4.71 -7.96
C ALA A 146 2.50 4.32 -6.50
N ALA A 147 1.80 4.90 -5.52
CA ALA A 147 1.92 4.52 -4.12
C ALA A 147 1.56 3.04 -3.90
N SER A 148 0.47 2.55 -4.50
CA SER A 148 0.06 1.14 -4.43
C SER A 148 1.18 0.20 -4.90
N ILE A 149 1.82 0.54 -6.02
CA ILE A 149 2.91 -0.23 -6.63
C ILE A 149 4.12 -0.25 -5.69
N VAL A 150 4.52 0.91 -5.16
CA VAL A 150 5.67 1.04 -4.26
C VAL A 150 5.44 0.27 -2.94
N ALA A 151 4.27 0.43 -2.32
CA ALA A 151 3.90 -0.29 -1.10
C ALA A 151 3.88 -1.80 -1.33
N LYS A 152 3.33 -2.24 -2.47
CA LYS A 152 3.18 -3.65 -2.81
C LYS A 152 4.52 -4.33 -3.07
N VAL A 153 5.41 -3.71 -3.85
CA VAL A 153 6.75 -4.25 -4.09
C VAL A 153 7.55 -4.35 -2.78
N TYR A 154 7.45 -3.33 -1.93
CA TYR A 154 8.11 -3.36 -0.63
C TYR A 154 7.59 -4.50 0.26
N ARG A 155 6.26 -4.59 0.41
CA ARG A 155 5.63 -5.60 1.25
C ARG A 155 5.90 -7.03 0.76
N ASP A 156 5.85 -7.26 -0.55
CA ASP A 156 6.08 -8.58 -1.13
C ASP A 156 7.52 -9.04 -0.98
N ARG A 157 8.50 -8.11 -1.02
CA ARG A 157 9.90 -8.38 -0.69
C ARG A 157 10.05 -8.77 0.78
N LEU A 158 9.41 -8.02 1.69
CA LEU A 158 9.45 -8.31 3.12
C LEU A 158 8.86 -9.69 3.44
N LEU A 159 7.71 -10.03 2.87
CA LEU A 159 7.08 -11.34 3.06
C LEU A 159 7.83 -12.48 2.37
N GLY A 160 8.56 -12.20 1.28
CA GLY A 160 9.50 -13.16 0.72
C GLY A 160 10.65 -13.48 1.67
N ALA A 161 11.18 -12.47 2.37
CA ALA A 161 12.21 -12.69 3.39
C ALA A 161 11.66 -13.46 4.60
N LEU A 162 10.51 -13.05 5.14
CA LEU A 162 9.85 -13.72 6.26
C LEU A 162 9.42 -15.16 5.90
N GLY A 163 8.99 -15.39 4.67
CA GLY A 163 8.61 -16.71 4.18
C GLY A 163 9.79 -17.69 4.07
N ARG A 164 11.03 -17.20 3.99
CA ARG A 164 12.22 -18.07 4.11
C ARG A 164 12.49 -18.49 5.55
N LEU A 165 12.16 -17.65 6.53
CA LEU A 165 12.29 -17.96 7.96
C LEU A 165 11.19 -18.91 8.44
N LEU A 166 10.00 -18.83 7.83
CA LEU A 166 8.82 -19.64 8.16
C LEU A 166 8.25 -20.32 6.91
N PRO A 167 8.99 -21.29 6.31
CA PRO A 167 8.63 -21.88 5.02
C PRO A 167 7.29 -22.63 5.06
N SER A 168 6.93 -23.23 6.20
CA SER A 168 5.71 -24.00 6.40
C SER A 168 4.43 -23.23 6.06
N TYR A 169 4.44 -21.90 6.19
CA TYR A 169 3.26 -21.05 5.94
C TYR A 169 3.17 -20.51 4.51
N GLY A 170 4.19 -20.68 3.67
CA GLY A 170 4.16 -20.29 2.25
C GLY A 170 4.03 -18.78 2.01
N LEU A 171 4.48 -17.93 2.95
CA LEU A 171 4.31 -16.46 2.90
C LEU A 171 4.93 -15.82 1.65
N SER A 172 5.98 -16.42 1.10
CA SER A 172 6.60 -15.99 -0.16
C SER A 172 5.64 -16.05 -1.35
N LYS A 173 4.64 -16.94 -1.32
CA LYS A 173 3.63 -17.13 -2.38
C LYS A 173 2.31 -16.45 -2.03
N ASN A 174 1.71 -16.80 -0.88
CA ASN A 174 0.39 -16.30 -0.50
C ASN A 174 0.39 -14.87 0.06
N LYS A 175 1.57 -14.27 0.32
CA LYS A 175 1.74 -12.92 0.86
C LYS A 175 0.94 -12.65 2.15
N GLY A 176 0.74 -13.69 2.96
CA GLY A 176 -0.02 -13.66 4.21
C GLY A 176 -1.54 -13.69 4.04
N TYR A 177 -2.07 -13.79 2.82
CA TYR A 177 -3.51 -13.92 2.58
C TYR A 177 -4.01 -15.35 2.81
N GLY A 178 -5.31 -15.49 3.07
CA GLY A 178 -5.96 -16.74 3.44
C GLY A 178 -6.20 -17.75 2.31
N THR A 179 -5.14 -18.14 1.59
CA THR A 179 -5.23 -19.18 0.56
C THR A 179 -5.46 -20.56 1.17
N ALA A 180 -5.93 -21.53 0.37
CA ALA A 180 -6.12 -22.91 0.82
C ALA A 180 -4.85 -23.50 1.47
N PHE A 181 -3.68 -23.23 0.88
CA PHE A 181 -2.40 -23.63 1.46
C PHE A 181 -2.15 -22.98 2.83
N HIS A 182 -2.39 -21.67 2.95
CA HIS A 182 -2.16 -20.97 4.23
C HIS A 182 -3.11 -21.48 5.32
N LYS A 183 -4.38 -21.73 5.01
CA LYS A 183 -5.34 -22.36 5.92
C LYS A 183 -4.84 -23.72 6.41
N LYS A 184 -4.40 -24.60 5.48
CA LYS A 184 -3.84 -25.92 5.81
C LYS A 184 -2.61 -25.80 6.72
N ALA A 185 -1.69 -24.90 6.40
CA ALA A 185 -0.51 -24.66 7.22
C ALA A 185 -0.86 -24.20 8.64
N ILE A 186 -1.82 -23.29 8.80
CA ILE A 186 -2.27 -22.84 10.12
C ILE A 186 -2.92 -23.99 10.91
N ARG A 187 -3.72 -24.85 10.26
CA ARG A 187 -4.29 -26.05 10.93
C ARG A 187 -3.21 -27.02 11.39
N GLN A 188 -2.15 -27.18 10.61
CA GLN A 188 -1.07 -28.14 10.92
C GLN A 188 -0.07 -27.61 11.96
N PHE A 189 0.29 -26.33 11.90
CA PHE A 189 1.40 -25.76 12.68
C PHE A 189 0.96 -24.71 13.70
N GLY A 190 -0.34 -24.40 13.79
CA GLY A 190 -0.84 -23.29 14.58
C GLY A 190 -0.50 -21.91 14.00
N LEU A 191 -0.86 -20.86 14.72
CA LEU A 191 -0.48 -19.48 14.38
C LEU A 191 0.98 -19.23 14.81
N SER A 192 1.72 -18.49 13.97
CA SER A 192 3.06 -17.98 14.30
C SER A 192 2.99 -16.56 14.85
N GLY A 193 4.11 -16.03 15.35
CA GLY A 193 4.24 -14.62 15.73
C GLY A 193 4.05 -13.63 14.57
N LEU A 194 4.00 -14.08 13.32
CA LEU A 194 3.66 -13.24 12.17
C LEU A 194 2.16 -13.16 11.89
N HIS A 195 1.33 -13.94 12.58
CA HIS A 195 -0.12 -13.92 12.37
C HIS A 195 -0.79 -12.86 13.23
N ARG A 196 -1.80 -12.20 12.65
CA ARG A 196 -2.62 -11.19 13.32
C ARG A 196 -3.74 -11.91 14.05
N THR A 197 -3.55 -12.16 15.35
CA THR A 197 -4.50 -12.93 16.17
C THR A 197 -5.89 -12.31 16.30
N ASN A 198 -6.03 -11.02 16.01
CA ASN A 198 -7.32 -10.33 15.97
C ASN A 198 -8.14 -10.60 14.69
N TYR A 199 -7.60 -11.29 13.69
CA TYR A 199 -8.38 -11.75 12.56
C TYR A 199 -9.24 -12.95 12.98
N HIS A 200 -10.56 -12.82 12.84
CA HIS A 200 -11.47 -13.92 13.13
C HIS A 200 -11.42 -14.99 12.01
N LEU A 201 -10.57 -15.99 12.19
CA LEU A 201 -10.35 -17.08 11.23
C LEU A 201 -11.40 -18.19 11.38
N LYS A 202 -12.58 -17.99 10.78
CA LYS A 202 -13.73 -18.91 10.90
C LYS A 202 -13.40 -20.39 10.66
N PHE A 203 -12.51 -20.68 9.71
CA PHE A 203 -12.10 -22.05 9.34
C PHE A 203 -11.37 -22.83 10.46
N LEU A 204 -11.00 -22.19 11.57
CA LEU A 204 -10.43 -22.88 12.74
C LEU A 204 -11.51 -23.49 13.64
N TYR A 205 -12.77 -23.11 13.44
CA TYR A 205 -13.93 -23.59 14.20
C TYR A 205 -14.85 -24.50 13.37
N GLU A 206 -14.41 -24.83 12.14
CA GLU A 206 -15.04 -25.73 11.17
C GLU A 206 -14.16 -26.96 10.96
#